data_AF-Q99MI4-F1
#
_entry.id   AF-Q99MI4-F1
#
_cell.length_a   1.000
_cell.length_b   1.000
_cell.length_c   1.000
_cell.angle_alpha   90.00
_cell.angle_beta   90.00
_cell.angle_gamma   90.00
#
_symmetry.space_group_name_H-M   'P 1'
#
loop_
_entity.id
_entity.type
_entity.pdbx_description
1 polymer ?
#
loop_
_entity_poly.entity_id
_entity_poly.type
_entity_poly.pdbx_seq_one_letter_code
_entity_poly.pdbx_strand_id
1 'polypeptide(L)'
;LLEVIDTRTQILAASYELHKFYHDAKEIFGRIQDKHKKLPEELGRDQNTVETLQRMHTTFEHDIQALGTQVRQLQEDAARLQAAYAGDKADDIQKRENEVLEAWKSLLDACEGRRVRLVDTGDKFRFFSMVRDLMLWMEDVIRQIEAQEKPRDVSSVELLMNNHQGIKAEIDARNDSFTACIELGKALLARKHYASEEIK
;
A
#
# COMPACT_ATOMS: atom_id res chain seq x y z
N LEU A 1 -19.28 -16.67 -57.20
CA LEU A 1 -18.40 -17.62 -56.47
C LEU A 1 -17.39 -16.89 -55.60
N LEU A 2 -16.55 -15.99 -56.14
CA LEU A 2 -15.60 -15.18 -55.36
C LEU A 2 -16.28 -14.34 -54.25
N GLU A 3 -17.30 -13.56 -54.61
CA GLU A 3 -18.06 -12.73 -53.64
C GLU A 3 -18.72 -13.55 -52.51
N VAL A 4 -19.15 -14.78 -52.80
CA VAL A 4 -19.73 -15.69 -51.80
C VAL A 4 -18.65 -16.22 -50.86
N ILE A 5 -17.45 -16.52 -51.39
CA ILE A 5 -16.29 -16.92 -50.59
C ILE A 5 -15.85 -15.77 -49.68
N ASP A 6 -15.80 -14.54 -50.20
CA ASP A 6 -15.40 -13.35 -49.45
C ASP A 6 -16.39 -13.05 -48.32
N THR A 7 -17.69 -13.06 -48.64
CA THR A 7 -18.77 -12.88 -47.65
C THR A 7 -18.70 -13.96 -46.56
N ARG A 8 -18.49 -15.23 -46.95
CA ARG A 8 -18.39 -16.33 -45.98
C ARG A 8 -17.15 -16.19 -45.09
N THR A 9 -16.04 -15.75 -45.64
CA THR A 9 -14.78 -15.51 -44.90
C THR A 9 -14.96 -14.40 -43.86
N GLN A 10 -15.62 -13.30 -44.22
CA GLN A 10 -15.93 -12.21 -43.30
C GLN A 10 -16.84 -12.66 -42.14
N ILE A 11 -17.88 -13.45 -42.43
CA ILE A 11 -18.78 -13.98 -41.39
C ILE A 11 -18.02 -14.89 -40.42
N LEU A 12 -17.14 -15.76 -40.93
CA LEU A 12 -16.34 -16.65 -40.10
C LEU A 12 -15.35 -15.87 -39.23
N ALA A 13 -14.70 -14.84 -39.77
CA ALA A 13 -13.81 -13.96 -39.00
C ALA A 13 -14.55 -13.23 -37.89
N ALA A 14 -15.71 -12.63 -38.19
CA ALA A 14 -16.54 -11.95 -37.20
C ALA A 14 -17.05 -12.91 -36.10
N SER A 15 -17.40 -14.15 -36.46
CA SER A 15 -17.80 -15.19 -35.51
C SER A 15 -16.63 -15.63 -34.62
N TYR A 16 -15.43 -15.76 -35.19
CA TYR A 16 -14.22 -16.10 -34.44
C TYR A 16 -13.89 -15.02 -33.40
N GLU A 17 -13.91 -13.74 -33.79
CA GLU A 17 -13.63 -12.63 -32.87
C GLU A 17 -14.65 -12.57 -31.72
N LEU A 18 -15.94 -12.80 -32.00
CA LEU A 18 -16.97 -12.83 -30.98
C LEU A 18 -16.75 -13.96 -29.97
N HIS A 19 -16.47 -15.18 -30.44
CA HIS A 19 -16.19 -16.30 -29.54
C HIS A 19 -14.90 -16.10 -28.74
N LYS A 20 -13.87 -15.54 -29.37
CA LYS A 20 -12.62 -15.17 -28.69
C LYS A 20 -12.89 -14.16 -27.58
N PHE A 21 -13.67 -13.10 -27.84
CA PHE A 21 -14.03 -12.13 -26.81
C PHE A 21 -14.68 -12.76 -25.58
N TYR A 22 -15.70 -13.62 -25.77
CA TYR A 22 -16.35 -14.28 -24.63
C TYR A 22 -15.43 -15.26 -23.90
N HIS A 23 -14.52 -15.92 -24.62
CA HIS A 23 -13.48 -16.76 -24.02
C HIS A 23 -12.54 -15.95 -23.15
N ASP A 24 -11.96 -14.88 -23.71
CA ASP A 24 -11.02 -13.99 -23.03
C ASP A 24 -11.68 -13.32 -21.82
N ALA A 25 -12.92 -12.83 -21.97
CA ALA A 25 -13.68 -12.24 -20.87
C ALA A 25 -13.95 -13.24 -19.73
N LYS A 26 -14.14 -14.53 -20.03
CA LYS A 26 -14.30 -15.57 -19.00
C LYS A 26 -12.97 -15.88 -18.31
N GLU A 27 -11.89 -16.02 -19.06
CA GLU A 27 -10.56 -16.28 -18.50
C GLU A 27 -10.09 -15.12 -17.62
N ILE A 28 -10.14 -13.89 -18.13
CA ILE A 28 -9.72 -12.68 -17.42
C ILE A 28 -10.55 -12.52 -16.14
N PHE A 29 -11.87 -12.66 -16.21
CA PHE A 29 -12.74 -12.60 -15.02
C PHE A 29 -12.34 -13.63 -13.96
N GLY A 30 -12.12 -14.89 -14.35
CA GLY A 30 -11.68 -15.94 -13.44
C GLY A 30 -10.35 -15.61 -12.77
N ARG A 31 -9.37 -15.11 -13.54
CA ARG A 31 -8.06 -14.69 -13.03
C ARG A 31 -8.15 -13.52 -12.05
N ILE A 32 -9.03 -12.55 -12.31
CA ILE A 32 -9.30 -11.44 -11.38
C ILE A 32 -9.86 -11.97 -10.08
N GLN A 33 -10.89 -12.82 -10.14
CA GLN A 33 -11.50 -13.41 -8.93
C GLN A 33 -10.50 -14.24 -8.12
N ASP A 34 -9.64 -15.01 -8.79
CA ASP A 34 -8.63 -15.82 -8.13
C ASP A 34 -7.54 -14.96 -7.48
N LYS A 35 -7.13 -13.85 -8.11
CA LYS A 35 -6.23 -12.87 -7.49
C LYS A 35 -6.89 -12.22 -6.28
N HIS A 36 -8.15 -11.81 -6.40
CA HIS A 36 -8.90 -11.20 -5.30
C HIS A 36 -9.00 -12.12 -4.08
N LYS A 37 -9.34 -13.40 -4.28
CA LYS A 37 -9.41 -14.39 -3.20
C LYS A 37 -8.06 -14.65 -2.51
N LYS A 38 -6.95 -14.42 -3.22
CA LYS A 38 -5.59 -14.61 -2.71
C LYS A 38 -5.01 -13.36 -2.04
N LEU A 39 -5.73 -12.23 -2.06
CA LEU A 39 -5.29 -11.02 -1.39
C LEU A 39 -5.28 -11.25 0.13
N PRO A 40 -4.13 -11.12 0.81
CA PRO A 40 -4.07 -11.36 2.25
C PRO A 40 -4.84 -10.29 3.04
N GLU A 41 -5.32 -10.62 4.24
CA GLU A 41 -5.99 -9.67 5.14
C GLU A 41 -5.12 -9.21 6.32
N GLU A 42 -4.07 -9.98 6.65
CA GLU A 42 -3.18 -9.69 7.78
C GLU A 42 -2.40 -8.38 7.58
N LEU A 43 -2.19 -7.63 8.66
CA LEU A 43 -1.49 -6.34 8.62
C LEU A 43 -0.15 -6.34 9.34
N GLY A 44 0.25 -7.45 9.97
CA GLY A 44 1.46 -7.54 10.78
C GLY A 44 1.23 -7.15 12.25
N ARG A 45 2.18 -7.53 13.11
CA ARG A 45 2.11 -7.36 14.58
C ARG A 45 3.26 -6.56 15.16
N ASP A 46 4.25 -6.25 14.34
CA ASP A 46 5.46 -5.49 14.67
C ASP A 46 6.03 -4.86 13.39
N GLN A 47 6.97 -3.92 13.53
CA GLN A 47 7.56 -3.19 12.40
C GLN A 47 8.07 -4.12 11.28
N ASN A 48 8.83 -5.16 11.65
CA ASN A 48 9.48 -6.07 10.69
C ASN A 48 8.46 -6.90 9.88
N THR A 49 7.40 -7.39 10.55
CA THR A 49 6.32 -8.12 9.90
C THR A 49 5.53 -7.20 8.96
N VAL A 50 5.24 -5.96 9.34
CA VAL A 50 4.59 -5.00 8.43
C VAL A 50 5.45 -4.71 7.21
N GLU A 51 6.74 -4.43 7.37
CA GLU A 51 7.64 -4.16 6.24
C GLU A 51 7.74 -5.34 5.27
N THR A 52 7.72 -6.56 5.79
CA THR A 52 7.68 -7.77 4.95
C THR A 52 6.38 -7.86 4.17
N LEU A 53 5.24 -7.61 4.82
CA LEU A 53 3.94 -7.60 4.17
C LEU A 53 3.80 -6.47 3.14
N GLN A 54 4.39 -5.30 3.38
CA GLN A 54 4.45 -4.21 2.41
C GLN A 54 5.22 -4.62 1.16
N ARG A 55 6.41 -5.23 1.30
CA ARG A 55 7.18 -5.75 0.16
C ARG A 55 6.39 -6.80 -0.64
N MET A 56 5.76 -7.75 0.07
CA MET A 56 4.90 -8.76 -0.57
C MET A 56 3.71 -8.13 -1.30
N HIS A 57 3.10 -7.09 -0.73
CA HIS A 57 2.00 -6.36 -1.35
C HIS A 57 2.46 -5.60 -2.59
N THR A 58 3.62 -4.95 -2.58
CA THR A 58 4.22 -4.33 -3.79
C THR A 58 4.42 -5.37 -4.89
N THR A 59 4.91 -6.57 -4.56
CA THR A 59 5.03 -7.67 -5.54
C THR A 59 3.66 -8.09 -6.08
N PHE A 60 2.65 -8.21 -5.22
CA PHE A 60 1.30 -8.54 -5.64
C PHE A 60 0.71 -7.50 -6.61
N GLU A 61 0.89 -6.21 -6.32
CA GLU A 61 0.44 -5.10 -7.18
C GLU A 61 1.17 -5.10 -8.54
N HIS A 62 2.47 -5.44 -8.54
CA HIS A 62 3.21 -5.63 -9.78
C HIS A 62 2.66 -6.82 -10.59
N ASP A 63 2.38 -7.96 -9.95
CA ASP A 63 1.89 -9.17 -10.61
C ASP A 63 0.54 -8.98 -11.32
N ILE A 64 -0.29 -8.05 -10.85
CA ILE A 64 -1.59 -7.77 -11.48
C ILE A 64 -1.50 -6.77 -12.65
N GLN A 65 -0.35 -6.13 -12.89
CA GLN A 65 -0.20 -5.17 -13.99
C GLN A 65 -0.46 -5.79 -15.37
N ALA A 66 0.06 -7.01 -15.59
CA ALA A 66 -0.18 -7.75 -16.83
C ALA A 66 -1.66 -8.07 -17.03
N LEU A 67 -2.39 -8.39 -15.95
CA LEU A 67 -3.83 -8.61 -15.98
C LEU A 67 -4.57 -7.32 -16.33
N GLY A 68 -4.13 -6.17 -15.81
CA GLY A 68 -4.66 -4.86 -16.20
C GLY A 68 -4.48 -4.55 -17.69
N THR A 69 -3.37 -4.97 -18.30
CA THR A 69 -3.19 -4.85 -19.76
C THR A 69 -4.17 -5.73 -20.53
N GLN A 70 -4.42 -6.95 -20.06
CA GLN A 70 -5.43 -7.84 -20.67
C GLN A 70 -6.84 -7.27 -20.55
N VAL A 71 -7.19 -6.66 -19.41
CA VAL A 71 -8.47 -5.98 -19.24
C VAL A 71 -8.62 -4.83 -20.25
N ARG A 72 -7.59 -3.99 -20.44
CA ARG A 72 -7.64 -2.92 -21.44
C ARG A 72 -7.81 -3.45 -22.87
N GLN A 73 -7.09 -4.53 -23.22
CA GLN A 73 -7.24 -5.16 -24.53
C GLN A 73 -8.67 -5.69 -24.74
N LEU A 74 -9.28 -6.25 -23.69
CA LEU A 74 -10.66 -6.72 -23.73
C LEU A 74 -11.65 -5.56 -23.97
N GLN A 75 -11.41 -4.38 -23.40
CA GLN A 75 -12.23 -3.18 -23.65
C GLN A 75 -12.11 -2.71 -25.11
N GLU A 76 -10.90 -2.73 -25.68
CA GLU A 76 -10.70 -2.39 -27.10
C GLU A 76 -11.43 -3.39 -28.02
N ASP A 77 -11.36 -4.69 -27.70
CA ASP A 77 -12.09 -5.73 -28.42
C ASP A 77 -13.62 -5.57 -28.25
N ALA A 78 -14.11 -5.24 -27.05
CA ALA A 78 -15.52 -4.96 -26.79
C ALA A 78 -16.02 -3.80 -27.65
N ALA A 79 -15.32 -2.66 -27.63
CA ALA A 79 -15.68 -1.48 -28.41
C ALA A 79 -15.69 -1.76 -29.91
N ARG A 80 -14.70 -2.50 -30.43
CA ARG A 80 -14.66 -2.91 -31.84
C ARG A 80 -15.87 -3.78 -32.21
N LEU A 81 -16.20 -4.76 -31.37
CA LEU A 81 -17.31 -5.67 -31.63
C LEU A 81 -18.68 -4.98 -31.48
N GLN A 82 -18.85 -4.08 -30.52
CA GLN A 82 -20.06 -3.28 -30.37
C GLN A 82 -20.32 -2.34 -31.54
N ALA A 83 -19.27 -1.86 -32.22
CA ALA A 83 -19.41 -1.10 -33.45
C ALA A 83 -19.81 -2.00 -34.65
N ALA A 84 -19.46 -3.29 -34.61
CA ALA A 84 -19.72 -4.26 -35.67
C ALA A 84 -21.08 -4.99 -35.53
N TYR A 85 -21.61 -5.09 -34.31
CA TYR A 85 -22.90 -5.72 -34.01
C TYR A 85 -23.92 -4.70 -33.51
N ALA A 86 -25.23 -5.01 -33.64
CA ALA A 86 -26.30 -4.14 -33.16
C ALA A 86 -27.38 -4.94 -32.41
N GLY A 87 -28.21 -4.24 -31.64
CA GLY A 87 -29.27 -4.83 -30.81
C GLY A 87 -28.71 -5.71 -29.69
N ASP A 88 -29.44 -6.78 -29.36
CA ASP A 88 -29.16 -7.68 -28.22
C ASP A 88 -27.70 -8.16 -28.14
N LYS A 89 -27.04 -8.39 -29.28
CA LYS A 89 -25.64 -8.82 -29.30
C LYS A 89 -24.67 -7.76 -28.78
N ALA A 90 -24.89 -6.49 -29.12
CA ALA A 90 -24.06 -5.40 -28.63
C ALA A 90 -24.26 -5.21 -27.12
N ASP A 91 -25.51 -5.36 -26.66
CA ASP A 91 -25.87 -5.29 -25.24
C ASP A 91 -25.23 -6.43 -24.43
N ASP A 92 -25.23 -7.65 -24.95
CA ASP A 92 -24.57 -8.80 -24.31
C ASP A 92 -23.04 -8.60 -24.18
N ILE A 93 -22.40 -8.03 -25.21
CA ILE A 93 -20.97 -7.70 -25.19
C ILE A 93 -20.69 -6.64 -24.13
N GLN A 94 -21.49 -5.57 -24.08
CA GLN A 94 -21.36 -4.51 -23.07
C GLN A 94 -21.53 -5.06 -21.67
N LYS A 95 -22.55 -5.90 -21.47
CA LYS A 95 -22.81 -6.53 -20.16
C LYS A 95 -21.61 -7.35 -19.72
N ARG A 96 -21.04 -8.15 -20.62
CA ARG A 96 -19.90 -9.01 -20.29
C ARG A 96 -18.62 -8.20 -20.02
N GLU A 97 -18.39 -7.14 -20.77
CA GLU A 97 -17.31 -6.18 -20.50
C GLU A 97 -17.47 -5.58 -19.10
N ASN A 98 -18.65 -5.06 -18.78
CA ASN A 98 -18.93 -4.43 -17.48
C ASN A 98 -18.70 -5.38 -16.30
N GLU A 99 -19.08 -6.66 -16.43
CA GLU A 99 -18.82 -7.68 -15.40
C GLU A 99 -17.31 -7.83 -15.11
N VAL A 100 -16.46 -7.77 -16.14
CA VAL A 100 -15.00 -7.82 -15.98
C VAL A 100 -14.47 -6.54 -15.36
N LEU A 101 -14.96 -5.38 -15.81
CA LEU A 101 -14.51 -4.08 -15.32
C LEU A 101 -14.86 -3.83 -13.86
N GLU A 102 -16.06 -4.20 -13.42
CA GLU A 102 -16.46 -4.08 -12.02
C GLU A 102 -15.63 -5.03 -11.12
N ALA A 103 -15.37 -6.26 -11.56
CA ALA A 103 -14.49 -7.17 -10.84
C ALA A 103 -13.06 -6.64 -10.75
N TRP A 104 -12.54 -6.07 -11.85
CA TRP A 104 -11.22 -5.47 -11.89
C TRP A 104 -11.11 -4.27 -10.96
N LYS A 105 -12.10 -3.38 -10.98
CA LYS A 105 -12.18 -2.22 -10.10
C LYS A 105 -12.23 -2.64 -8.63
N SER A 106 -13.07 -3.61 -8.28
CA SER A 106 -13.13 -4.17 -6.93
C SER A 106 -11.78 -4.69 -6.46
N LEU A 107 -11.00 -5.32 -7.34
CA LEU A 107 -9.65 -5.80 -7.01
C LEU A 107 -8.68 -4.64 -6.76
N LEU A 108 -8.71 -3.60 -7.60
CA LEU A 108 -7.87 -2.41 -7.40
C LEU A 108 -8.21 -1.68 -6.10
N ASP A 109 -9.50 -1.49 -5.81
CA ASP A 109 -9.95 -0.85 -4.57
C ASP A 109 -9.52 -1.66 -3.33
N ALA A 110 -9.60 -2.99 -3.40
CA ALA A 110 -9.11 -3.86 -2.32
C ALA A 110 -7.58 -3.79 -2.14
N CYS A 111 -6.81 -3.73 -3.24
CA CYS A 111 -5.36 -3.58 -3.19
C CYS A 111 -4.96 -2.24 -2.57
N GLU A 112 -5.59 -1.15 -3.01
CA GLU A 112 -5.33 0.19 -2.50
C GLU A 112 -5.72 0.32 -1.02
N GLY A 113 -6.90 -0.20 -0.64
CA GLY A 113 -7.34 -0.24 0.75
C GLY A 113 -6.37 -1.02 1.65
N ARG A 114 -5.84 -2.15 1.16
CA ARG A 114 -4.80 -2.91 1.88
C ARG A 114 -3.49 -2.12 1.99
N ARG A 115 -3.04 -1.49 0.90
CA ARG A 115 -1.81 -0.67 0.87
C ARG A 115 -1.87 0.42 1.93
N VAL A 116 -2.97 1.18 2.00
CA VAL A 116 -3.18 2.23 3.00
C VAL A 116 -3.13 1.66 4.42
N ARG A 117 -3.83 0.55 4.68
CA ARG A 117 -3.83 -0.09 6.02
C ARG A 117 -2.44 -0.58 6.44
N LEU A 118 -1.63 -1.09 5.50
CA LEU A 118 -0.25 -1.51 5.77
C LEU A 118 0.67 -0.33 6.07
N VAL A 119 0.53 0.78 5.33
CA VAL A 119 1.26 2.03 5.62
C VAL A 119 0.88 2.55 7.00
N ASP A 120 -0.42 2.59 7.29
CA ASP A 120 -0.93 3.07 8.57
C ASP A 120 -0.38 2.25 9.75
N THR A 121 -0.43 0.93 9.62
CA THR A 121 0.09 0.02 10.64
C THR A 121 1.60 0.13 10.81
N GLY A 122 2.34 0.31 9.73
CA GLY A 122 3.80 0.52 9.77
C GLY A 122 4.17 1.82 10.49
N ASP A 123 3.49 2.92 10.16
CA ASP A 123 3.72 4.20 10.81
C ASP A 123 3.39 4.15 12.31
N LYS A 124 2.35 3.41 12.72
CA LYS A 124 2.03 3.19 14.13
C LYS A 124 3.20 2.53 14.86
N PHE A 125 3.73 1.42 14.34
CA PHE A 125 4.84 0.73 14.98
C PHE A 125 6.13 1.55 14.99
N ARG A 126 6.40 2.29 13.91
CA ARG A 126 7.51 3.22 13.84
C ARG A 126 7.39 4.30 14.92
N PHE A 127 6.22 4.92 15.06
CA PHE A 127 5.96 5.93 16.09
C PHE A 127 6.19 5.36 17.50
N PHE A 128 5.61 4.20 17.82
CA PHE A 128 5.80 3.57 19.12
C PHE A 128 7.26 3.18 19.40
N SER A 129 8.02 2.78 18.38
CA SER A 129 9.46 2.56 18.55
C SER A 129 10.17 3.87 18.89
N MET A 130 9.92 4.95 18.13
CA MET A 130 10.54 6.25 18.36
C MET A 130 10.25 6.78 19.78
N VAL A 131 9.00 6.67 20.23
CA VAL A 131 8.61 7.07 21.59
C VAL A 131 9.35 6.24 22.63
N ARG A 132 9.36 4.91 22.49
CA ARG A 132 10.06 4.02 23.44
C ARG A 132 11.55 4.32 23.50
N ASP A 133 12.20 4.49 22.34
CA ASP A 133 13.63 4.70 22.25
C ASP A 133 14.03 6.06 22.88
N LEU A 134 13.22 7.11 22.65
CA LEU A 134 13.39 8.41 23.30
C LEU A 134 13.14 8.35 24.80
N MET A 135 12.12 7.62 25.26
CA MET A 135 11.81 7.45 26.69
C MET A 135 12.94 6.75 27.44
N LEU A 136 13.44 5.63 26.91
CA LEU A 136 14.56 4.90 27.51
C LEU A 136 15.83 5.75 27.57
N TRP A 137 16.11 6.51 26.50
CA TRP A 137 17.24 7.42 26.49
C TRP A 137 17.09 8.55 27.52
N MET A 138 15.90 9.16 27.64
CA MET A 138 15.64 10.19 28.65
C MET A 138 15.81 9.65 30.08
N GLU A 139 15.32 8.44 30.36
CA GLU A 139 15.49 7.79 31.67
C GLU A 139 16.98 7.56 31.99
N ASP A 140 17.78 7.16 31.01
CA ASP A 140 19.22 6.99 31.19
C ASP A 140 19.93 8.33 31.44
N VAL A 141 19.60 9.38 30.68
CA VAL A 141 20.15 10.73 30.90
C VAL A 141 19.80 11.26 32.28
N ILE A 142 18.55 11.08 32.73
CA ILE A 142 18.13 11.47 34.09
C ILE A 142 18.95 10.71 35.13
N ARG A 143 19.11 9.39 34.97
CA ARG A 143 19.93 8.57 35.87
C ARG A 143 21.38 9.04 35.91
N GLN A 144 21.97 9.38 34.76
CA GLN A 144 23.34 9.89 34.69
C GLN A 144 23.49 11.22 35.45
N ILE A 145 22.49 12.10 35.40
CA ILE A 145 22.48 13.36 36.15
C ILE A 145 22.31 13.09 37.65
N GLU A 146 21.37 12.23 38.03
CA GLU A 146 21.08 11.90 39.44
C GLU A 146 22.22 11.13 40.13
N ALA A 147 22.99 10.35 39.37
CA ALA A 147 24.14 9.59 39.88
C ALA A 147 25.38 10.45 40.17
N GLN A 148 25.36 11.75 39.82
CA GLN A 148 26.50 12.62 40.02
C GLN A 148 26.70 12.97 41.49
N GLU A 149 27.92 12.75 41.98
CA GLU A 149 28.26 13.04 43.36
C GLU A 149 28.44 14.53 43.60
N LYS A 150 28.11 14.96 44.82
CA LYS A 150 28.33 16.35 45.25
C LYS A 150 29.83 16.67 45.25
N PRO A 151 30.27 17.71 44.50
CA PRO A 151 31.69 18.06 44.41
C PRO A 151 32.21 18.59 45.75
N ARG A 152 33.51 18.40 46.00
CA ARG A 152 34.16 18.72 47.30
C ARG A 152 35.23 19.79 47.21
N ASP A 153 35.59 20.21 46.01
CA ASP A 153 36.61 21.23 45.72
C ASP A 153 36.34 21.91 44.37
N VAL A 154 37.07 22.99 44.07
CA VAL A 154 36.89 23.77 42.84
C VAL A 154 37.12 22.90 41.59
N SER A 155 38.15 22.05 41.59
CA SER A 155 38.45 21.18 40.44
C SER A 155 37.34 20.17 40.15
N SER A 156 36.73 19.57 41.18
CA SER A 156 35.58 18.67 41.03
C SER A 156 34.32 19.39 40.61
N VAL A 157 34.12 20.66 41.00
CA VAL A 157 33.05 21.51 40.46
C VAL A 157 33.26 21.76 38.97
N GLU A 158 34.45 22.18 38.55
CA GLU A 158 34.75 22.47 37.13
C GLU A 158 34.57 21.23 36.24
N LEU A 159 35.02 20.06 36.70
CA LEU A 159 34.80 18.80 36.01
C LEU A 159 33.31 18.48 35.87
N LEU A 160 32.54 18.62 36.95
CA LEU A 160 31.10 18.34 36.94
C LEU A 160 30.33 19.28 36.01
N MET A 161 30.72 20.56 35.96
CA MET A 161 30.16 21.53 35.01
C MET A 161 30.44 21.14 33.56
N ASN A 162 31.67 20.71 33.25
CA ASN A 162 32.02 20.26 31.91
C ASN A 162 31.21 19.02 31.49
N ASN A 163 31.09 18.04 32.39
CA ASN A 163 30.26 16.85 32.16
C ASN A 163 28.79 17.21 31.88
N HIS A 164 28.21 18.14 32.66
CA HIS A 164 26.86 18.64 32.43
C HIS A 164 26.70 19.33 31.07
N GLN A 165 27.69 20.11 30.64
CA GLN A 165 27.67 20.73 29.33
C GLN A 165 27.72 19.69 28.21
N GLY A 166 28.46 18.59 28.41
CA GLY A 166 28.45 17.42 27.52
C GLY A 166 27.07 16.79 27.42
N ILE A 167 26.43 16.49 28.56
CA ILE A 167 25.05 15.96 28.59
C ILE A 167 24.08 16.91 27.88
N LYS A 168 24.20 18.23 28.09
CA LYS A 168 23.37 19.21 27.38
C LYS A 168 23.56 19.16 25.87
N ALA A 169 24.80 19.03 25.40
CA ALA A 169 25.08 18.89 23.98
C ALA A 169 24.49 17.60 23.39
N GLU A 170 24.51 16.49 24.14
CA GLU A 170 23.83 15.25 23.75
C GLU A 170 22.31 15.42 23.64
N ILE A 171 21.70 16.12 24.61
CA ILE A 171 20.27 16.44 24.56
C ILE A 171 19.94 17.26 23.31
N ASP A 172 20.74 18.29 23.03
CA ASP A 172 20.53 19.15 21.86
C ASP A 172 20.68 18.39 20.54
N ALA A 173 21.59 17.41 20.48
CA ALA A 173 21.78 16.55 19.32
C ALA A 173 20.59 15.60 19.07
N ARG A 174 19.62 15.49 19.99
CA ARG A 174 18.39 14.68 19.81
C ARG A 174 17.16 15.48 19.43
N ASN A 175 17.26 16.81 19.32
CA ASN A 175 16.13 17.66 18.93
C ASN A 175 15.46 17.23 17.62
N ASP A 176 16.25 16.80 16.63
CA ASP A 176 15.72 16.32 15.36
C ASP A 176 14.89 15.03 15.53
N SER A 177 15.34 14.12 16.42
CA SER A 177 14.61 12.88 16.73
C SER A 177 13.30 13.14 17.45
N PHE A 178 13.28 14.09 18.40
CA PHE A 178 12.05 14.55 19.05
C PHE A 178 11.09 15.17 18.05
N THR A 179 11.62 16.07 17.20
CA THR A 179 10.82 16.75 16.17
C THR A 179 10.18 15.73 15.24
N ALA A 180 10.96 14.80 14.69
CA ALA A 180 10.43 13.74 13.82
C ALA A 180 9.39 12.86 14.53
N CYS A 181 9.59 12.52 15.81
CA CYS A 181 8.64 11.71 16.58
C CYS A 181 7.31 12.45 16.77
N ILE A 182 7.36 13.73 17.17
CA ILE A 182 6.20 14.58 17.39
C ILE A 182 5.45 14.84 16.09
N GLU A 183 6.17 15.13 15.00
CA GLU A 183 5.58 15.34 13.69
C GLU A 183 4.88 14.09 13.15
N LEU A 184 5.50 12.91 13.33
CA LEU A 184 4.86 11.65 12.98
C LEU A 184 3.58 11.46 13.79
N GLY A 185 3.62 11.62 15.12
CA GLY A 185 2.43 11.52 15.98
C GLY A 185 1.31 12.48 15.56
N LYS A 186 1.65 13.74 15.26
CA LYS A 186 0.68 14.73 14.75
C LYS A 186 0.09 14.33 13.41
N ALA A 187 0.91 13.82 12.48
CA ALA A 187 0.44 13.34 11.18
C ALA A 187 -0.53 12.15 11.34
N LEU A 188 -0.24 11.23 12.26
CA LEU A 188 -1.13 10.11 12.61
C LEU A 188 -2.49 10.60 13.13
N LEU A 189 -2.49 11.61 13.99
CA LEU A 189 -3.73 12.18 14.53
C LEU A 189 -4.52 12.94 13.47
N ALA A 190 -3.85 13.71 12.61
CA ALA A 190 -4.47 14.47 11.53
C ALA A 190 -5.22 13.58 10.53
N ARG A 191 -4.69 12.38 10.24
CA ARG A 191 -5.36 11.38 9.39
C ARG A 191 -6.45 10.56 10.11
N LYS A 192 -6.79 10.89 11.36
CA LYS A 192 -7.76 10.16 12.20
C LYS A 192 -7.41 8.66 12.28
N HIS A 193 -6.14 8.37 12.52
CA HIS A 193 -5.65 7.00 12.58
C HIS A 193 -6.44 6.17 13.61
N TYR A 194 -6.69 4.90 13.32
CA TYR A 194 -7.53 4.04 14.17
C TYR A 194 -7.00 3.90 15.61
N ALA A 195 -5.69 4.05 15.81
CA ALA A 195 -5.03 4.03 17.12
C ALA A 195 -4.87 5.43 17.75
N SER A 196 -5.68 6.42 17.36
CA SER A 196 -5.52 7.82 17.83
C SER A 196 -5.54 7.96 19.35
N GLU A 197 -6.31 7.14 20.07
CA GLU A 197 -6.37 7.19 21.54
C GLU A 197 -5.07 6.70 22.21
N GLU A 198 -4.32 5.81 21.56
CA GLU A 198 -3.01 5.35 22.05
C GLU A 198 -1.86 6.30 21.63
N ILE A 199 -2.11 7.19 20.65
CA ILE A 199 -1.11 8.09 20.08
C ILE A 199 -1.11 9.48 20.77
N LYS A 200 -2.25 9.89 21.35
CA LYS A 200 -2.40 11.14 22.11
C LYS A 200 -1.61 11.12 23.41
#